data_AF-A0A0P4VYP3-F1
#
_entry.id   AF-A0A0P4VYP3-F1
#
_cell.length_a   1.000
_cell.length_b   1.000
_cell.length_c   1.000
_cell.angle_alpha   90.00
_cell.angle_beta   90.00
_cell.angle_gamma   90.00
#
_symmetry.space_group_name_H-M   'P 1'
#
loop_
_entity.id
_entity.type
_entity.pdbx_description
1 polymer ?
#
loop_
_entity_poly.entity_id
_entity_poly.type
_entity_poly.pdbx_seq_one_letter_code
_entity_poly.pdbx_strand_id
1 'polypeptide(L)'
;MQGDDSAGEDEGTALQRRFSSEGLDWGSVEPSERAVHVWRWLVDGEANLRAARHINDKLRRQHEEERTELQQYAHHLQSEYEERVRGLEEEVHALKEDLEALLAGTQAVSTMLEGEGLNDVAQTSLGEQIAYMLVERKKLMEELALAHSSHPGTEREKDLTSQLIKACTELEVLRHKHRETEAQLEEMHDRVQLLERASRQLEADNETLVFKLSEALAEIEDNEGQLRRLSKNPHFRRGESPRTSLRSLEESAPPSMRSLPEAPPPPLHRRESSRSSGRRRRLSGSRRSSVCGSGSPSRPPSLPDPHAKATALQENKKLQEEVEQVRRSLLEVGDKCEAAVVKYELYKIKSKGKIHALRSDYQSELEAVRRRVTQLEAEVALKGDQLRAEDTLRRQLEEDLGKTRAERQEMASRVRESERAAQEQVREVKLLQERVNLLKEENDRLGERLQDLTLAAIVG
;
A
#
# COMPACT_ATOMS: atom_id res chain seq x y z
N MET A 1 -30.14 41.62 26.27
CA MET A 1 -30.66 40.50 27.08
C MET A 1 -31.41 41.11 28.25
N GLN A 2 -32.74 41.07 28.19
CA GLN A 2 -33.60 41.44 29.31
C GLN A 2 -33.45 40.33 30.35
N GLY A 3 -32.98 40.68 31.54
CA GLY A 3 -32.97 39.75 32.67
C GLY A 3 -34.42 39.41 32.98
N ASP A 4 -34.74 38.13 32.85
CA ASP A 4 -36.04 37.60 33.23
C ASP A 4 -36.12 37.64 34.75
N ASP A 5 -36.79 38.67 35.29
CA ASP A 5 -37.07 38.85 36.72
C ASP A 5 -38.11 37.82 37.22
N SER A 6 -37.98 36.55 36.83
CA SER A 6 -38.83 35.43 37.28
C SER A 6 -38.45 34.94 38.69
N ALA A 7 -37.57 35.65 39.38
CA ALA A 7 -37.11 35.35 40.73
C ALA A 7 -38.18 35.76 41.76
N GLY A 8 -39.29 35.01 41.79
CA GLY A 8 -40.32 35.22 42.81
C GLY A 8 -41.73 34.82 42.41
N GLU A 9 -41.92 33.97 41.38
CA GLU A 9 -43.20 33.28 41.27
C GLU A 9 -43.35 32.36 42.49
N ASP A 10 -44.08 32.82 43.50
CA ASP A 10 -44.46 32.07 44.69
C ASP A 10 -44.94 30.68 44.27
N GLU A 11 -44.31 29.62 44.80
CA GLU A 11 -44.59 28.22 44.45
C GLU A 11 -46.10 27.90 44.55
N GLY A 12 -46.80 28.60 45.46
CA GLY A 12 -48.25 28.54 45.59
C GLY A 12 -49.00 29.02 44.33
N THR A 13 -48.55 30.11 43.71
CA THR A 13 -49.14 30.64 42.46
C THR A 13 -48.86 29.74 41.27
N ALA A 14 -47.72 29.06 41.24
CA ALA A 14 -47.39 28.07 40.22
C ALA A 14 -48.29 26.82 40.34
N LEU A 15 -48.50 26.34 41.57
CA LEU A 15 -49.45 25.26 41.83
C LEU A 15 -50.87 25.67 41.45
N GLN A 16 -51.34 26.84 41.87
CA GLN A 16 -52.69 27.33 41.55
C GLN A 16 -52.91 27.46 40.03
N ARG A 17 -51.91 27.95 39.27
CA ARG A 17 -51.95 27.96 37.81
C ARG A 17 -52.03 26.55 37.22
N ARG A 18 -51.28 25.60 37.77
CA ARG A 18 -51.29 24.21 37.30
C ARG A 18 -52.63 23.51 37.57
N PHE A 19 -53.23 23.74 38.74
CA PHE A 19 -54.60 23.27 39.03
C PHE A 19 -55.60 23.86 38.04
N SER A 20 -55.52 25.18 37.81
CA SER A 20 -56.37 25.86 36.82
C SER A 20 -56.19 25.29 35.40
N SER A 21 -54.95 24.90 35.02
CA SER A 21 -54.66 24.31 33.71
C SER A 21 -55.26 22.91 33.52
N GLU A 22 -55.52 22.18 34.60
CA GLU A 22 -56.21 20.89 34.58
C GLU A 22 -57.74 21.02 34.75
N GLY A 23 -58.25 22.26 34.82
CA GLY A 23 -59.67 22.52 35.03
C GLY A 23 -60.15 22.31 36.47
N LEU A 24 -59.22 22.34 37.44
CA LEU A 24 -59.52 22.21 38.86
C LEU A 24 -59.47 23.60 39.53
N ASP A 25 -60.54 24.00 40.20
CA ASP A 25 -60.55 25.24 40.98
C ASP A 25 -59.86 25.02 42.33
N TRP A 26 -58.77 25.76 42.55
CA TRP A 26 -57.95 25.67 43.76
C TRP A 26 -58.73 25.93 45.05
N GLY A 27 -59.76 26.81 44.99
CA GLY A 27 -60.60 27.15 46.13
C GLY A 27 -61.67 26.10 46.44
N SER A 28 -62.07 25.29 45.44
CA SER A 28 -63.16 24.32 45.58
C SER A 28 -62.70 22.92 46.00
N VAL A 29 -61.42 22.59 45.80
CA VAL A 29 -60.87 21.25 46.07
C VAL A 29 -60.39 21.14 47.51
N GLU A 30 -60.84 20.10 48.21
CA GLU A 30 -60.42 19.81 49.59
C GLU A 30 -58.89 19.69 49.69
N PRO A 31 -58.25 20.12 50.81
CA PRO A 31 -56.81 20.06 50.96
C PRO A 31 -56.21 18.65 50.75
N SER A 32 -56.96 17.61 51.13
CA SER A 32 -56.56 16.20 50.93
C SER A 32 -56.51 15.80 49.45
N GLU A 33 -57.49 16.22 48.66
CA GLU A 33 -57.52 15.97 47.21
C GLU A 33 -56.42 16.75 46.48
N ARG A 34 -56.18 18.01 46.89
CA ARG A 34 -55.04 18.80 46.37
C ARG A 34 -53.70 18.08 46.59
N ALA A 35 -53.49 17.52 47.78
CA ALA A 35 -52.27 16.77 48.08
C ALA A 35 -52.11 15.54 47.16
N VAL A 36 -53.19 14.84 46.82
CA VAL A 36 -53.16 13.70 45.88
C VAL A 36 -52.77 14.14 44.47
N HIS A 37 -53.33 15.25 43.97
CA HIS A 37 -52.96 15.79 42.65
C HIS A 37 -51.49 16.23 42.59
N VAL A 38 -51.02 16.94 43.62
CA VAL A 38 -49.60 17.32 43.72
C VAL A 38 -48.70 16.09 43.76
N TRP A 39 -49.07 15.06 44.52
CA TRP A 39 -48.32 13.81 44.57
C TRP A 39 -48.27 13.11 43.21
N ARG A 40 -49.40 13.04 42.48
CA ARG A 40 -49.45 12.52 41.11
C ARG A 40 -48.46 13.26 40.20
N TRP A 41 -48.47 14.59 40.24
CA TRP A 41 -47.56 15.41 39.44
C TRP A 41 -46.09 15.21 39.80
N LEU A 42 -45.78 15.00 41.08
CA LEU A 42 -44.43 14.69 41.52
C LEU A 42 -43.98 13.34 40.97
N VAL A 43 -44.84 12.32 41.02
CA VAL A 43 -44.57 10.99 40.45
C VAL A 43 -44.39 11.06 38.93
N ASP A 44 -45.25 11.78 38.22
CA ASP A 44 -45.12 11.99 36.77
C ASP A 44 -43.84 12.75 36.43
N GLY A 45 -43.51 13.79 37.21
CA GLY A 45 -42.27 14.55 37.09
C GLY A 45 -41.04 13.67 37.29
N GLU A 46 -41.07 12.78 38.28
CA GLU A 46 -39.99 11.83 38.53
C GLU A 46 -39.85 10.82 37.39
N ALA A 47 -40.97 10.29 36.87
CA ALA A 47 -40.96 9.39 35.71
C ALA A 47 -40.39 10.08 34.46
N ASN A 48 -40.78 11.33 34.20
CA ASN A 48 -40.26 12.14 33.11
C ASN A 48 -38.77 12.44 33.27
N LEU A 49 -38.31 12.77 34.48
CA LEU A 49 -36.88 12.96 34.76
C LEU A 49 -36.08 11.68 34.56
N ARG A 50 -36.61 10.52 34.95
CA ARG A 50 -35.98 9.21 34.68
C ARG A 50 -35.89 8.94 33.17
N ALA A 51 -36.96 9.19 32.42
CA ALA A 51 -36.96 9.04 30.97
C ALA A 51 -35.96 9.99 30.29
N ALA A 52 -35.94 11.27 30.69
CA ALA A 52 -35.01 12.26 30.18
C ALA A 52 -33.54 11.89 30.48
N ARG A 53 -33.24 11.39 31.69
CA ARG A 53 -31.91 10.85 32.02
C ARG A 53 -31.52 9.69 31.11
N HIS A 54 -32.44 8.75 30.89
CA HIS A 54 -32.19 7.62 30.00
C HIS A 54 -31.91 8.04 28.55
N ILE A 55 -32.66 9.02 28.02
CA ILE A 55 -32.42 9.59 26.69
C ILE A 55 -31.05 10.30 26.65
N ASN A 56 -30.70 11.07 27.68
CA ASN A 56 -29.40 11.74 27.76
C ASN A 56 -28.25 10.72 27.78
N ASP A 57 -28.37 9.65 28.56
CA ASP A 57 -27.38 8.56 28.59
C ASP A 57 -27.27 7.86 27.25
N LYS A 58 -28.38 7.66 26.53
CA LYS A 58 -28.38 7.08 25.19
C LYS A 58 -27.65 7.99 24.19
N LEU A 59 -27.95 9.29 24.19
CA LEU A 59 -27.27 10.27 23.33
C LEU A 59 -25.77 10.36 23.66
N ARG A 60 -25.39 10.28 24.94
CA ARG A 60 -23.96 10.24 25.32
C ARG A 60 -23.24 9.04 24.74
N ARG A 61 -23.83 7.84 24.82
CA ARG A 61 -23.25 6.64 24.21
C ARG A 61 -23.12 6.78 22.70
N GLN A 62 -24.15 7.30 22.03
CA GLN A 62 -24.11 7.55 20.58
C GLN A 62 -22.99 8.53 20.20
N HIS A 63 -22.84 9.63 20.92
CA HIS A 63 -21.74 10.57 20.67
C HIS A 63 -20.36 9.99 20.98
N GLU A 64 -20.24 9.11 21.98
CA GLU A 64 -19.01 8.39 22.25
C GLU A 64 -18.67 7.41 21.11
N GLU A 65 -19.66 6.67 20.61
CA GLU A 65 -19.53 5.78 19.44
C GLU A 65 -19.10 6.56 18.19
N GLU A 66 -19.83 7.62 17.81
CA GLU A 66 -19.49 8.50 16.68
C GLU A 66 -18.08 9.08 16.82
N ARG A 67 -17.69 9.49 18.03
CA ARG A 67 -16.34 9.99 18.29
C ARG A 67 -15.28 8.91 18.06
N THR A 68 -15.53 7.68 18.50
CA THR A 68 -14.59 6.57 18.26
C THR A 68 -14.48 6.21 16.78
N GLU A 69 -15.58 6.24 16.03
CA GLU A 69 -15.58 6.02 14.58
C GLU A 69 -14.78 7.09 13.84
N LEU A 70 -14.99 8.37 14.18
CA LEU A 70 -14.22 9.48 13.61
C LEU A 70 -12.73 9.39 13.96
N GLN A 71 -12.39 8.95 15.17
CA GLN A 71 -10.99 8.71 15.56
C GLN A 71 -10.36 7.57 14.74
N GLN A 72 -11.10 6.48 14.51
CA GLN A 72 -10.64 5.38 13.66
C GLN A 72 -10.45 5.83 12.21
N TYR A 73 -11.39 6.61 11.66
CA TYR A 73 -11.29 7.16 10.31
C TYR A 73 -10.09 8.10 10.16
N ALA A 74 -9.88 9.00 11.12
CA ALA A 74 -8.73 9.90 11.14
C ALA A 74 -7.39 9.13 11.21
N HIS A 75 -7.32 8.08 12.03
CA HIS A 75 -6.14 7.21 12.10
C HIS A 75 -5.89 6.47 10.78
N HIS A 76 -6.95 5.98 10.12
CA HIS A 76 -6.82 5.31 8.83
C HIS A 76 -6.30 6.26 7.75
N LEU A 77 -6.86 7.47 7.64
CA LEU A 77 -6.36 8.50 6.73
C LEU A 77 -4.90 8.86 7.01
N GLN A 78 -4.53 9.04 8.28
CA GLN A 78 -3.15 9.33 8.65
C GLN A 78 -2.21 8.21 8.20
N SER A 79 -2.59 6.94 8.41
CA SER A 79 -1.82 5.78 7.95
C SER A 79 -1.62 5.77 6.43
N GLU A 80 -2.67 6.05 5.64
CA GLU A 80 -2.57 6.11 4.18
C GLU A 80 -1.64 7.24 3.72
N TYR A 81 -1.71 8.41 4.36
CA TYR A 81 -0.80 9.53 4.05
C TYR A 81 0.65 9.20 4.42
N GLU A 82 0.89 8.56 5.56
CA GLU A 82 2.23 8.14 5.97
C GLU A 82 2.82 7.10 4.99
N GLU A 83 2.02 6.13 4.54
CA GLU A 83 2.44 5.18 3.50
C GLU A 83 2.73 5.87 2.16
N ARG A 84 1.90 6.84 1.75
CA ARG A 84 2.11 7.58 0.51
C ARG A 84 3.37 8.44 0.55
N VAL A 85 3.64 9.11 1.68
CA VAL A 85 4.87 9.88 1.90
C VAL A 85 6.08 8.96 1.86
N ARG A 86 6.03 7.82 2.55
CA ARG A 86 7.10 6.81 2.51
C ARG A 86 7.40 6.33 1.09
N GLY A 87 6.37 6.02 0.30
CA GLY A 87 6.55 5.62 -1.09
C GLY A 87 7.20 6.71 -1.96
N LEU A 88 6.84 7.98 -1.75
CA LEU A 88 7.49 9.10 -2.46
C LEU A 88 8.94 9.32 -2.01
N GLU A 89 9.24 9.11 -0.73
CA GLU A 89 10.61 9.20 -0.21
C GLU A 89 11.51 8.10 -0.81
N GLU A 90 10.99 6.87 -0.91
CA GLU A 90 11.65 5.74 -1.58
C GLU A 90 11.89 6.02 -3.08
N GLU A 91 10.89 6.53 -3.81
CA GLU A 91 11.04 6.92 -5.22
C GLU A 91 12.09 8.04 -5.40
N VAL A 92 12.06 9.07 -4.55
CA VAL A 92 13.06 10.15 -4.57
C VAL A 92 14.45 9.61 -4.28
N HIS A 93 14.57 8.64 -3.36
CA HIS A 93 15.85 8.01 -3.05
C HIS A 93 16.40 7.23 -4.25
N ALA A 94 15.57 6.40 -4.89
CA ALA A 94 15.95 5.64 -6.08
C ALA A 94 16.37 6.55 -7.25
N LEU A 95 15.63 7.63 -7.49
CA LEU A 95 15.98 8.61 -8.53
C LEU A 95 17.31 9.33 -8.26
N LYS A 96 17.66 9.55 -6.99
CA LYS A 96 18.97 10.11 -6.61
C LYS A 96 20.09 9.10 -6.89
N GLU A 97 19.89 7.83 -6.57
CA GLU A 97 20.87 6.78 -6.87
C GLU A 97 21.09 6.63 -8.39
N ASP A 98 20.02 6.65 -9.19
CA ASP A 98 20.12 6.63 -10.65
C ASP A 98 20.87 7.84 -11.21
N LEU A 99 20.60 9.03 -10.67
CA LEU A 99 21.29 10.26 -11.07
C LEU A 99 22.79 10.18 -10.71
N GLU A 100 23.12 9.72 -9.52
CA GLU A 100 24.52 9.52 -9.09
C GLU A 100 25.24 8.50 -9.96
N ALA A 101 24.58 7.38 -10.30
CA ALA A 101 25.12 6.38 -11.21
C ALA A 101 25.37 6.93 -12.63
N LEU A 102 24.44 7.73 -13.16
CA LEU A 102 24.60 8.39 -14.47
C LEU A 102 25.73 9.43 -14.47
N LEU A 103 25.85 10.21 -13.39
CA LEU A 103 26.95 11.16 -13.21
C LEU A 103 28.30 10.43 -13.11
N ALA A 104 28.39 9.35 -12.35
CA ALA A 104 29.57 8.51 -12.25
C ALA A 104 29.95 7.90 -13.62
N GLY A 105 28.96 7.40 -14.37
CA GLY A 105 29.16 6.90 -15.73
C GLY A 105 29.67 7.98 -16.69
N THR A 106 29.13 9.19 -16.59
CA THR A 106 29.57 10.35 -17.41
C THR A 106 31.02 10.73 -17.07
N GLN A 107 31.36 10.78 -15.78
CA GLN A 107 32.73 11.05 -15.33
C GLN A 107 33.72 9.96 -15.80
N ALA A 108 33.33 8.70 -15.77
CA ALA A 108 34.14 7.60 -16.25
C ALA A 108 34.43 7.71 -17.77
N VAL A 109 33.46 8.14 -18.57
CA VAL A 109 33.68 8.39 -20.01
C VAL A 109 34.65 9.56 -20.21
N SER A 110 34.49 10.66 -19.49
CA SER A 110 35.44 11.79 -19.57
C SER A 110 36.87 11.37 -19.19
N THR A 111 37.07 10.63 -18.09
CA THR A 111 38.42 10.19 -17.68
C THR A 111 39.05 9.23 -18.68
N MET A 112 38.26 8.35 -19.31
CA MET A 112 38.74 7.51 -20.40
C MET A 112 39.16 8.32 -21.64
N LEU A 113 38.38 9.33 -22.03
CA LEU A 113 38.72 10.21 -23.15
C LEU A 113 40.00 11.01 -22.87
N GLU A 114 40.17 11.52 -21.64
CA GLU A 114 41.41 12.17 -21.21
C GLU A 114 42.61 11.22 -21.28
N GLY A 115 42.43 9.97 -20.85
CA GLY A 115 43.47 8.92 -20.89
C GLY A 115 43.95 8.59 -22.32
N GLU A 116 43.06 8.69 -23.31
CA GLU A 116 43.38 8.51 -24.73
C GLU A 116 43.91 9.80 -25.40
N GLY A 117 44.11 10.89 -24.65
CA GLY A 117 44.62 12.16 -25.14
C GLY A 117 43.59 13.03 -25.87
N LEU A 118 42.29 12.73 -25.72
CA LEU A 118 41.17 13.45 -26.32
C LEU A 118 40.61 14.52 -25.37
N ASN A 119 41.49 15.30 -24.72
CA ASN A 119 41.11 16.28 -23.70
C ASN A 119 40.06 17.28 -24.20
N ASP A 120 40.19 17.74 -25.44
CA ASP A 120 39.25 18.70 -26.03
C ASP A 120 37.84 18.11 -26.15
N VAL A 121 37.72 16.81 -26.41
CA VAL A 121 36.44 16.10 -26.49
C VAL A 121 35.92 15.78 -25.09
N ALA A 122 36.79 15.40 -24.15
CA ALA A 122 36.41 15.08 -22.76
C ALA A 122 35.74 16.26 -22.02
N GLN A 123 36.04 17.51 -22.41
CA GLN A 123 35.41 18.71 -21.85
C GLN A 123 34.09 19.11 -22.54
N THR A 124 33.73 18.47 -23.66
CA THR A 124 32.44 18.72 -24.34
C THR A 124 31.27 18.03 -23.64
N SER A 125 30.04 18.37 -24.02
CA SER A 125 28.85 17.72 -23.47
C SER A 125 28.83 16.22 -23.80
N LEU A 126 28.19 15.40 -22.96
CA LEU A 126 28.09 13.94 -23.19
C LEU A 126 27.53 13.60 -24.59
N GLY A 127 26.61 14.40 -25.11
CA GLY A 127 26.07 14.24 -26.47
C GLY A 127 27.14 14.42 -27.55
N GLU A 128 28.03 15.40 -27.40
CA GLU A 128 29.16 15.64 -28.30
C GLU A 128 30.23 14.55 -28.17
N GLN A 129 30.53 14.12 -26.95
CA GLN A 129 31.41 12.98 -26.68
C GLN A 129 30.93 11.70 -27.40
N ILE A 130 29.63 11.37 -27.27
CA ILE A 130 29.01 10.22 -27.94
C ILE A 130 29.06 10.39 -29.46
N ALA A 131 28.74 11.58 -29.98
CA ALA A 131 28.79 11.85 -31.41
C ALA A 131 30.20 11.64 -31.98
N TYR A 132 31.23 12.14 -31.29
CA TYR A 132 32.63 11.93 -31.65
C TYR A 132 32.99 10.44 -31.68
N MET A 133 32.67 9.70 -30.60
CA MET A 133 32.93 8.26 -30.52
C MET A 133 32.24 7.47 -31.64
N LEU A 134 31.01 7.85 -32.02
CA LEU A 134 30.29 7.19 -33.12
C LEU A 134 30.92 7.45 -34.48
N VAL A 135 31.39 8.68 -34.74
CA VAL A 135 32.13 9.03 -35.96
C VAL A 135 33.45 8.26 -36.03
N GLU A 136 34.21 8.23 -34.94
CA GLU A 136 35.51 7.55 -34.93
C GLU A 136 35.35 6.03 -35.00
N ARG A 137 34.34 5.46 -34.33
CA ARG A 137 33.98 4.04 -34.50
C ARG A 137 33.66 3.72 -35.96
N LYS A 138 32.93 4.58 -36.66
CA LYS A 138 32.60 4.37 -38.08
C LYS A 138 33.87 4.39 -38.93
N LYS A 139 34.75 5.36 -38.72
CA LYS A 139 36.03 5.48 -39.42
C LYS A 139 36.93 4.26 -39.17
N LEU A 140 37.07 3.83 -37.92
CA LEU A 140 37.81 2.61 -37.57
C LEU A 140 37.20 1.36 -38.21
N MET A 141 35.87 1.26 -38.27
CA MET A 141 35.20 0.15 -38.97
C MET A 141 35.47 0.16 -40.49
N GLU A 142 35.55 1.34 -41.12
CA GLU A 142 35.92 1.47 -42.53
C GLU A 142 37.39 1.10 -42.77
N GLU A 143 38.31 1.56 -41.92
CA GLU A 143 39.73 1.18 -41.96
C GLU A 143 39.92 -0.33 -41.74
N LEU A 144 39.19 -0.90 -40.78
CA LEU A 144 39.24 -2.32 -40.48
C LEU A 144 38.65 -3.15 -41.61
N ALA A 145 37.58 -2.68 -42.28
CA ALA A 145 37.05 -3.32 -43.49
C ALA A 145 38.06 -3.30 -44.64
N LEU A 146 38.80 -2.19 -44.81
CA LEU A 146 39.90 -2.09 -45.79
C LEU A 146 41.05 -3.04 -45.44
N ALA A 147 41.45 -3.12 -44.16
CA ALA A 147 42.47 -4.04 -43.69
C ALA A 147 42.05 -5.52 -43.86
N HIS A 148 40.79 -5.85 -43.60
CA HIS A 148 40.24 -7.19 -43.82
C HIS A 148 40.13 -7.53 -45.32
N SER A 149 39.91 -6.55 -46.18
CA SER A 149 39.99 -6.74 -47.63
C SER A 149 41.42 -7.00 -48.14
N SER A 150 42.43 -6.60 -47.37
CA SER A 150 43.87 -6.75 -47.66
C SER A 150 44.48 -8.06 -47.13
N HIS A 151 43.78 -8.83 -46.29
CA HIS A 151 44.29 -10.08 -45.73
C HIS A 151 43.24 -11.18 -45.88
N PRO A 152 43.27 -11.97 -46.98
CA PRO A 152 42.44 -13.14 -47.09
C PRO A 152 42.86 -14.15 -46.01
N GLY A 153 41.97 -14.29 -45.03
CA GLY A 153 42.05 -15.13 -43.83
C GLY A 153 43.14 -16.20 -43.82
N THR A 154 44.12 -15.97 -42.95
CA THR A 154 45.12 -16.99 -42.61
C THR A 154 44.42 -18.14 -41.88
N GLU A 155 44.88 -19.38 -42.12
CA GLU A 155 44.38 -20.60 -41.45
C GLU A 155 44.22 -20.44 -39.92
N ARG A 156 45.04 -19.60 -39.29
CA ARG A 156 44.98 -19.24 -37.87
C ARG A 156 43.65 -18.64 -37.44
N GLU A 157 42.98 -17.90 -38.32
CA GLU A 157 41.69 -17.28 -38.07
C GLU A 157 40.55 -18.33 -38.06
N LYS A 158 40.70 -19.38 -38.87
CA LYS A 158 39.79 -20.55 -38.84
C LYS A 158 39.98 -21.35 -37.56
N ASP A 159 41.22 -21.50 -37.09
CA ASP A 159 41.50 -22.17 -35.82
C ASP A 159 40.98 -21.36 -34.62
N LEU A 160 41.16 -20.04 -34.63
CA LEU A 160 40.64 -19.15 -33.59
C LEU A 160 39.11 -19.11 -33.60
N THR A 161 38.46 -19.07 -34.78
CA THR A 161 37.00 -19.17 -34.85
C THR A 161 36.50 -20.54 -34.41
N SER A 162 37.22 -21.62 -34.70
CA SER A 162 36.89 -22.95 -34.16
C SER A 162 37.04 -23.01 -32.64
N GLN A 163 38.07 -22.40 -32.07
CA GLN A 163 38.26 -22.31 -30.62
C GLN A 163 37.21 -21.42 -29.97
N LEU A 164 36.83 -20.32 -30.61
CA LEU A 164 35.78 -19.42 -30.13
C LEU A 164 34.42 -20.12 -30.14
N ILE A 165 34.07 -20.86 -31.21
CA ILE A 165 32.86 -21.66 -31.25
C ILE A 165 32.87 -22.68 -30.11
N LYS A 166 34.00 -23.37 -29.88
CA LYS A 166 34.15 -24.32 -28.77
C LYS A 166 33.93 -23.65 -27.41
N ALA A 167 34.59 -22.53 -27.16
CA ALA A 167 34.44 -21.76 -25.93
C ALA A 167 33.00 -21.24 -25.73
N CYS A 168 32.34 -20.77 -26.79
CA CYS A 168 30.94 -20.35 -26.74
C CYS A 168 30.02 -21.53 -26.39
N THR A 169 30.24 -22.71 -26.97
CA THR A 169 29.44 -23.90 -26.63
C THR A 169 29.68 -24.37 -25.20
N GLU A 170 30.93 -24.33 -24.72
CA GLU A 170 31.26 -24.66 -23.32
C GLU A 170 30.61 -23.66 -22.35
N LEU A 171 30.59 -22.37 -22.69
CA LEU A 171 29.96 -21.32 -21.90
C LEU A 171 28.44 -21.47 -21.86
N GLU A 172 27.80 -21.85 -22.97
CA GLU A 172 26.36 -22.17 -23.00
C GLU A 172 26.02 -23.38 -22.13
N VAL A 173 26.85 -24.43 -22.15
CA VAL A 173 26.69 -25.60 -21.28
C VAL A 173 26.83 -25.20 -19.80
N LEU A 174 27.83 -24.39 -19.46
CA LEU A 174 28.01 -23.89 -18.08
C LEU A 174 26.85 -23.02 -17.62
N ARG A 175 26.33 -22.14 -18.49
CA ARG A 175 25.11 -21.36 -18.19
C ARG A 175 23.91 -22.26 -17.96
N HIS A 176 23.75 -23.32 -18.75
CA HIS A 176 22.65 -24.24 -18.56
C HIS A 176 22.75 -24.99 -17.23
N LYS A 177 23.96 -25.46 -16.89
CA LYS A 177 24.24 -26.12 -15.61
C LYS A 177 24.03 -25.16 -14.43
N HIS A 178 24.41 -23.89 -14.58
CA HIS A 178 24.18 -22.88 -13.55
C HIS A 178 22.69 -22.67 -13.27
N ARG A 179 21.86 -22.53 -14.33
CA ARG A 179 20.41 -22.43 -14.19
C ARG A 179 19.80 -23.67 -13.54
N GLU A 180 20.30 -24.86 -13.85
CA GLU A 180 19.86 -26.09 -13.19
C GLU A 180 20.19 -26.07 -11.69
N THR A 181 21.40 -25.62 -11.31
CA THR A 181 21.76 -25.50 -9.90
C THR A 181 20.97 -24.40 -9.18
N GLU A 182 20.65 -23.30 -9.85
CA GLU A 182 19.78 -22.25 -9.30
C GLU A 182 18.36 -22.76 -9.06
N ALA A 183 17.78 -23.48 -10.04
CA ALA A 183 16.47 -24.11 -9.89
C ALA A 183 16.44 -25.13 -8.74
N GLN A 184 17.52 -25.91 -8.57
CA GLN A 184 17.66 -26.83 -7.43
C GLN A 184 17.76 -26.10 -6.08
N LEU A 185 18.44 -24.96 -6.05
CA LEU A 185 18.52 -24.12 -4.84
C LEU A 185 17.16 -23.51 -4.50
N GLU A 186 16.41 -23.05 -5.49
CA GLU A 186 15.05 -22.55 -5.33
C GLU A 186 14.10 -23.64 -4.81
N GLU A 187 14.15 -24.84 -5.38
CA GLU A 187 13.37 -26.00 -4.90
C GLU A 187 13.73 -26.36 -3.44
N MET A 188 15.01 -26.35 -3.11
CA MET A 188 15.46 -26.60 -1.73
C MET A 188 15.01 -25.48 -0.77
N HIS A 189 15.00 -24.23 -1.22
CA HIS A 189 14.52 -23.09 -0.45
C HIS A 189 13.02 -23.21 -0.14
N ASP A 190 12.20 -23.54 -1.15
CA ASP A 190 10.77 -23.78 -0.98
C ASP A 190 10.50 -24.94 -0.01
N ARG A 191 11.29 -26.01 -0.11
CA ARG A 191 11.21 -27.13 0.82
C ARG A 191 11.54 -26.72 2.26
N VAL A 192 12.55 -25.88 2.47
CA VAL A 192 12.88 -25.34 3.80
C VAL A 192 11.74 -24.47 4.33
N GLN A 193 11.19 -23.56 3.51
CA GLN A 193 10.05 -22.74 3.92
C GLN A 193 8.82 -23.57 4.33
N LEU A 194 8.52 -24.65 3.58
CA LEU A 194 7.44 -25.56 3.93
C LEU A 194 7.68 -26.25 5.28
N LEU A 195 8.92 -26.70 5.53
CA LEU A 195 9.29 -27.31 6.80
C LEU A 195 9.23 -26.29 7.96
N GLU A 196 9.63 -25.05 7.75
CA GLU A 196 9.52 -23.98 8.76
C GLU A 196 8.06 -23.67 9.11
N ARG A 197 7.17 -23.58 8.11
CA ARG A 197 5.73 -23.39 8.34
C ARG A 197 5.15 -24.56 9.13
N ALA A 198 5.51 -25.79 8.77
CA ALA A 198 5.09 -26.98 9.52
C ALA A 198 5.63 -26.98 10.95
N SER A 199 6.88 -26.56 11.18
CA SER A 199 7.47 -26.43 12.52
C SER A 199 6.71 -25.40 13.37
N ARG A 200 6.45 -24.20 12.83
CA ARG A 200 5.69 -23.16 13.54
C ARG A 200 4.27 -23.60 13.88
N GLN A 201 3.63 -24.35 12.99
CA GLN A 201 2.31 -24.93 13.28
C GLN A 201 2.36 -25.91 14.44
N LEU A 202 3.36 -26.81 14.46
CA LEU A 202 3.55 -27.75 15.56
C LEU A 202 3.88 -27.05 16.88
N GLU A 203 4.61 -25.93 16.84
CA GLU A 203 4.84 -25.08 18.01
C GLU A 203 3.53 -24.49 18.56
N ALA A 204 2.68 -23.92 17.70
CA ALA A 204 1.38 -23.38 18.09
C ALA A 204 0.42 -24.47 18.64
N ASP A 205 0.42 -25.66 18.03
CA ASP A 205 -0.36 -26.80 18.51
C ASP A 205 0.13 -27.27 19.90
N ASN A 206 1.45 -27.29 20.11
CA ASN A 206 2.04 -27.60 21.41
C ASN A 206 1.69 -26.56 22.48
N GLU A 207 1.74 -25.26 22.16
CA GLU A 207 1.31 -24.19 23.09
C GLU A 207 -0.17 -24.35 23.47
N THR A 208 -1.02 -24.65 22.50
CA THR A 208 -2.45 -24.91 22.73
C THR A 208 -2.67 -26.12 23.63
N LEU A 209 -1.90 -27.20 23.43
CA LEU A 209 -1.95 -28.38 24.29
C LEU A 209 -1.46 -28.08 25.71
N VAL A 210 -0.37 -27.31 25.86
CA VAL A 210 0.14 -26.87 27.17
C VAL A 210 -0.91 -26.02 27.90
N PHE A 211 -1.59 -25.11 27.21
CA PHE A 211 -2.68 -24.32 27.77
C PHE A 211 -3.83 -25.22 28.28
N LYS A 212 -4.32 -26.14 27.44
CA LYS A 212 -5.38 -27.09 27.80
C LYS A 212 -4.99 -28.00 28.97
N LEU A 213 -3.75 -28.45 29.02
CA LEU A 213 -3.23 -29.23 30.14
C LEU A 213 -3.17 -28.39 31.42
N SER A 214 -2.78 -27.11 31.33
CA SER A 214 -2.74 -26.21 32.47
C SER A 214 -4.14 -25.91 33.02
N GLU A 215 -5.11 -25.71 32.12
CA GLU A 215 -6.53 -25.55 32.47
C GLU A 215 -7.09 -26.80 33.16
N ALA A 216 -6.84 -27.99 32.59
CA ALA A 216 -7.26 -29.26 33.21
C ALA A 216 -6.59 -29.50 34.58
N LEU A 217 -5.32 -29.12 34.75
CA LEU A 217 -4.65 -29.19 36.05
C LEU A 217 -5.28 -28.24 37.07
N ALA A 218 -5.61 -27.00 36.68
CA ALA A 218 -6.30 -26.04 37.56
C ALA A 218 -7.69 -26.55 37.97
N GLU A 219 -8.45 -27.14 37.04
CA GLU A 219 -9.73 -27.78 37.36
C GLU A 219 -9.58 -28.93 38.37
N ILE A 220 -8.54 -29.77 38.21
CA ILE A 220 -8.23 -30.85 39.16
C ILE A 220 -7.90 -30.27 40.54
N GLU A 221 -7.06 -29.22 40.61
CA GLU A 221 -6.72 -28.56 41.87
C GLU A 221 -7.94 -27.96 42.57
N ASP A 222 -8.83 -27.31 41.83
CA ASP A 222 -10.09 -26.78 42.36
C ASP A 222 -11.01 -27.90 42.88
N ASN A 223 -11.15 -28.99 42.13
CA ASN A 223 -11.90 -30.17 42.53
C ASN A 223 -11.32 -30.83 43.80
N GLU A 224 -9.99 -30.96 43.88
CA GLU A 224 -9.31 -31.42 45.10
C GLU A 224 -9.56 -30.46 46.28
N GLY A 225 -9.53 -29.15 46.03
CA GLY A 225 -9.85 -28.12 47.02
C GLY A 225 -11.28 -28.28 47.57
N GLN A 226 -12.25 -28.54 46.68
CA GLN A 226 -13.63 -28.83 47.06
C GLN A 226 -13.74 -30.11 47.88
N LEU A 227 -13.08 -31.20 47.45
CA LEU A 227 -13.04 -32.46 48.19
C LEU A 227 -12.42 -32.31 49.59
N ARG A 228 -11.34 -31.52 49.73
CA ARG A 228 -10.73 -31.20 51.03
C ARG A 228 -11.69 -30.42 51.94
N ARG A 229 -12.48 -29.48 51.39
CA ARG A 229 -13.51 -28.74 52.15
C ARG A 229 -14.63 -29.66 52.61
N LEU A 230 -15.11 -30.56 51.73
CA LEU A 230 -16.12 -31.56 52.06
C LEU A 230 -15.62 -32.54 53.14
N SER A 231 -14.36 -32.98 53.04
CA SER A 231 -13.72 -33.86 54.03
C SER A 231 -13.57 -33.22 55.41
N LYS A 232 -13.32 -31.90 55.47
CA LYS A 232 -13.23 -31.13 56.73
C LYS A 232 -14.59 -30.82 57.36
N ASN A 233 -15.71 -31.09 56.69
CA ASN A 233 -17.03 -30.83 57.23
C ASN A 233 -17.48 -32.02 58.12
N PRO A 234 -17.48 -31.89 59.46
CA PRO A 234 -17.73 -33.01 60.38
C PRO A 234 -19.17 -33.54 60.33
N HIS A 235 -20.06 -32.90 59.57
CA HIS A 235 -21.45 -33.32 59.37
C HIS A 235 -21.64 -34.40 58.31
N PHE A 236 -20.61 -34.77 57.53
CA PHE A 236 -20.68 -35.91 56.63
C PHE A 236 -20.46 -37.23 57.40
N ARG A 237 -21.36 -37.51 58.34
CA ARG A 237 -21.39 -38.78 59.06
C ARG A 237 -21.82 -39.88 58.12
N ARG A 238 -20.83 -40.66 57.70
CA ARG A 238 -20.82 -42.13 57.54
C ARG A 238 -22.22 -42.77 57.63
N GLY A 239 -22.86 -42.98 56.48
CA GLY A 239 -23.95 -43.94 56.38
C GLY A 239 -25.06 -43.49 55.46
N GLU A 240 -24.79 -43.34 54.17
CA GLU A 240 -25.75 -43.63 53.10
C GLU A 240 -25.00 -43.53 51.77
N SER A 241 -24.58 -44.69 51.28
CA SER A 241 -23.93 -44.84 49.97
C SER A 241 -25.03 -44.69 48.90
N PRO A 242 -24.97 -43.66 48.03
CA PRO A 242 -25.89 -43.56 46.91
C PRO A 242 -25.41 -44.57 45.87
N ARG A 243 -26.06 -45.76 45.86
CA ARG A 243 -26.06 -46.65 44.71
C ARG A 243 -26.73 -45.91 43.54
N THR A 244 -25.96 -45.15 42.78
CA THR A 244 -26.41 -44.63 41.49
C THR A 244 -25.93 -45.59 40.39
N SER A 245 -26.95 -46.14 39.75
CA SER A 245 -26.94 -47.10 38.67
C SER A 245 -26.08 -46.62 37.50
N LEU A 246 -25.03 -47.37 37.21
CA LEU A 246 -24.36 -47.40 35.91
C LEU A 246 -25.38 -47.92 34.88
N ARG A 247 -26.09 -47.02 34.20
CA ARG A 247 -26.90 -47.32 33.02
C ARG A 247 -26.33 -46.56 31.83
N SER A 248 -25.45 -47.25 31.11
CA SER A 248 -25.30 -47.23 29.65
C SER A 248 -25.83 -45.99 28.92
N LEU A 249 -24.93 -45.06 28.59
CA LEU A 249 -25.02 -44.27 27.38
C LEU A 249 -23.78 -44.59 26.52
N GLU A 250 -23.97 -45.57 25.65
CA GLU A 250 -23.20 -45.68 24.40
C GLU A 250 -23.45 -44.45 23.52
N GLU A 251 -22.52 -44.23 22.60
CA GLU A 251 -22.77 -43.64 21.28
C GLU A 251 -22.71 -42.10 21.17
N SER A 252 -21.50 -41.59 20.96
CA SER A 252 -21.22 -40.72 19.81
C SER A 252 -19.70 -40.57 19.65
N ALA A 253 -19.13 -41.48 18.88
CA ALA A 253 -17.77 -41.35 18.38
C ALA A 253 -17.68 -40.10 17.47
N PRO A 254 -16.68 -39.23 17.63
CA PRO A 254 -16.42 -38.19 16.64
C PRO A 254 -15.95 -38.86 15.33
N PRO A 255 -16.42 -38.37 14.17
CA PRO A 255 -16.11 -38.97 12.88
C PRO A 255 -14.62 -38.86 12.58
N SER A 256 -14.05 -40.02 12.27
CA SER A 256 -12.78 -40.23 11.59
C SER A 256 -12.50 -39.15 10.56
N MET A 257 -11.41 -38.41 10.76
CA MET A 257 -10.77 -37.55 9.76
C MET A 257 -10.31 -38.42 8.58
N ARG A 258 -11.25 -38.59 7.66
CA ARG A 258 -11.13 -39.25 6.38
C ARG A 258 -10.17 -38.44 5.50
N SER A 259 -9.06 -39.09 5.13
CA SER A 259 -8.40 -39.00 3.82
C SER A 259 -8.38 -37.64 3.11
N LEU A 260 -7.19 -37.04 3.13
CA LEU A 260 -6.72 -36.04 2.18
C LEU A 260 -7.13 -36.39 0.73
N PRO A 261 -7.62 -35.42 -0.05
CA PRO A 261 -7.78 -35.60 -1.49
C PRO A 261 -6.41 -35.61 -2.17
N GLU A 262 -6.12 -36.74 -2.80
CA GLU A 262 -4.99 -36.95 -3.70
C GLU A 262 -5.09 -35.97 -4.88
N ALA A 263 -4.11 -35.07 -4.99
CA ALA A 263 -4.02 -34.12 -6.09
C ALA A 263 -3.70 -34.87 -7.40
N PRO A 264 -4.38 -34.57 -8.53
CA PRO A 264 -4.06 -35.17 -9.81
C PRO A 264 -2.69 -34.67 -10.32
N PRO A 265 -1.86 -35.55 -10.90
CA PRO A 265 -0.59 -35.14 -11.48
C PRO A 265 -0.81 -34.23 -12.72
N PRO A 266 0.03 -33.19 -12.92
CA PRO A 266 -0.06 -32.34 -14.10
C PRO A 266 0.27 -33.12 -15.39
N PRO A 267 -0.36 -32.76 -16.53
CA PRO A 267 -0.22 -33.48 -17.77
C PRO A 267 1.16 -33.30 -18.40
N LEU A 268 1.78 -34.43 -18.74
CA LEU A 268 2.91 -34.52 -19.66
C LEU A 268 2.48 -34.07 -21.08
N HIS A 269 2.82 -32.85 -21.47
CA HIS A 269 3.05 -32.50 -22.87
C HIS A 269 4.48 -32.95 -23.20
N ARG A 270 4.76 -34.08 -23.86
CA ARG A 270 4.38 -34.54 -25.21
C ARG A 270 4.67 -33.52 -26.33
N ARG A 271 5.93 -33.55 -26.78
CA ARG A 271 6.37 -33.84 -28.16
C ARG A 271 5.83 -32.94 -29.28
N GLU A 272 6.72 -32.21 -29.95
CA GLU A 272 7.14 -32.40 -31.36
C GLU A 272 8.09 -31.26 -31.79
N SER A 273 9.35 -31.58 -32.12
CA SER A 273 9.84 -31.74 -33.50
C SER A 273 9.67 -30.52 -34.39
N SER A 274 10.78 -29.86 -34.72
CA SER A 274 11.01 -29.30 -36.06
C SER A 274 12.50 -29.21 -36.36
N ARG A 275 12.93 -30.16 -37.19
CA ARG A 275 14.17 -30.16 -37.96
C ARG A 275 14.18 -28.95 -38.92
N SER A 276 15.32 -28.29 -39.08
CA SER A 276 15.79 -27.82 -40.40
C SER A 276 17.32 -27.59 -40.32
N SER A 277 18.15 -28.52 -40.78
CA SER A 277 18.68 -28.61 -42.16
C SER A 277 19.16 -27.26 -42.74
N GLY A 278 20.46 -26.97 -42.56
CA GLY A 278 21.11 -25.76 -43.07
C GLY A 278 22.51 -26.02 -43.62
N ARG A 279 22.60 -26.97 -44.55
CA ARG A 279 23.78 -27.37 -45.33
C ARG A 279 24.38 -26.17 -46.10
N ARG A 280 25.65 -25.82 -45.88
CA ARG A 280 26.48 -25.02 -46.81
C ARG A 280 27.89 -25.60 -46.88
N ARG A 281 28.16 -26.48 -47.85
CA ARG A 281 28.77 -26.20 -49.16
C ARG A 281 30.01 -25.29 -49.08
N ARG A 282 31.15 -25.98 -48.98
CA ARG A 282 32.47 -25.50 -49.40
C ARG A 282 32.42 -25.14 -50.89
N LEU A 283 32.92 -23.96 -51.24
CA LEU A 283 33.35 -23.66 -52.61
C LEU A 283 34.78 -23.14 -52.55
N SER A 284 35.62 -23.93 -53.18
CA SER A 284 37.00 -23.72 -53.56
C SER A 284 37.12 -22.79 -54.77
N GLY A 285 38.24 -22.06 -54.85
CA GLY A 285 38.70 -21.33 -56.03
C GLY A 285 38.75 -19.82 -55.77
N SER A 286 39.70 -19.06 -56.29
CA SER A 286 40.66 -19.33 -57.34
C SER A 286 41.74 -18.26 -57.25
N ARG A 287 43.01 -18.68 -57.34
CA ARG A 287 44.20 -17.83 -57.43
C ARG A 287 44.16 -17.02 -58.73
N ARG A 288 44.43 -15.71 -58.69
CA ARG A 288 45.15 -15.01 -59.78
C ARG A 288 46.09 -13.95 -59.23
N SER A 289 47.36 -14.23 -59.45
CA SER A 289 48.53 -13.35 -59.43
C SER A 289 48.48 -12.34 -60.57
N SER A 290 48.77 -11.06 -60.30
CA SER A 290 49.17 -10.08 -61.33
C SER A 290 50.60 -9.64 -61.08
N VAL A 291 51.51 -10.14 -61.93
CA VAL A 291 52.86 -9.62 -62.14
C VAL A 291 52.80 -8.65 -63.33
N CYS A 292 53.29 -7.43 -63.14
CA CYS A 292 53.55 -6.49 -64.22
C CYS A 292 55.01 -6.03 -64.12
N GLY A 293 55.84 -6.58 -65.00
CA GLY A 293 57.20 -6.12 -65.29
C GLY A 293 57.33 -5.82 -66.78
N SER A 294 57.75 -4.59 -67.08
CA SER A 294 58.69 -4.16 -68.12
C SER A 294 58.69 -4.79 -69.53
N GLY A 295 58.67 -3.93 -70.56
CA GLY A 295 59.57 -4.07 -71.72
C GLY A 295 58.92 -4.05 -73.12
N SER A 296 59.04 -2.93 -73.83
CA SER A 296 59.20 -2.89 -75.31
C SER A 296 60.66 -3.28 -75.69
N PRO A 297 61.12 -3.41 -76.96
CA PRO A 297 60.51 -3.05 -78.27
C PRO A 297 60.76 -4.02 -79.47
N SER A 298 60.12 -3.66 -80.62
CA SER A 298 60.56 -3.79 -82.04
C SER A 298 60.77 -5.16 -82.74
N ARG A 299 59.98 -5.40 -83.81
CA ARG A 299 60.45 -5.77 -85.19
C ARG A 299 59.29 -5.90 -86.21
N PRO A 300 59.56 -5.70 -87.52
CA PRO A 300 58.55 -5.57 -88.58
C PRO A 300 58.12 -6.95 -89.19
N PRO A 301 56.96 -7.01 -89.88
CA PRO A 301 56.29 -8.27 -90.21
C PRO A 301 56.80 -8.91 -91.51
N SER A 302 57.14 -10.19 -91.43
CA SER A 302 57.38 -11.07 -92.57
C SER A 302 56.09 -11.74 -93.05
N LEU A 303 56.02 -12.01 -94.36
CA LEU A 303 54.89 -12.52 -95.14
C LEU A 303 54.19 -13.77 -94.54
N PRO A 304 52.86 -13.90 -94.69
CA PRO A 304 52.05 -14.88 -93.97
C PRO A 304 52.16 -16.28 -94.57
N ASP A 305 52.62 -17.21 -93.73
CA ASP A 305 52.59 -18.64 -93.95
C ASP A 305 51.11 -19.15 -93.89
N PRO A 306 50.58 -19.84 -94.91
CA PRO A 306 49.19 -20.31 -94.93
C PRO A 306 48.82 -21.23 -93.74
N HIS A 307 49.78 -21.86 -93.07
CA HIS A 307 49.54 -22.60 -91.83
C HIS A 307 49.26 -21.69 -90.62
N ALA A 308 49.83 -20.48 -90.58
CA ALA A 308 49.59 -19.50 -89.51
C ALA A 308 48.17 -18.89 -89.58
N LYS A 309 47.56 -18.87 -90.78
CA LYS A 309 46.18 -18.40 -90.96
C LYS A 309 45.15 -19.36 -90.36
N ALA A 310 45.39 -20.67 -90.46
CA ALA A 310 44.49 -21.68 -89.92
C ALA A 310 44.55 -21.72 -88.38
N THR A 311 45.74 -21.62 -87.79
CA THR A 311 45.90 -21.50 -86.33
C THR A 311 45.31 -20.20 -85.79
N ALA A 312 45.51 -19.06 -86.49
CA ALA A 312 44.91 -17.79 -86.10
C ALA A 312 43.37 -17.80 -86.16
N LEU A 313 42.76 -18.53 -87.10
CA LEU A 313 41.31 -18.71 -87.16
C LEU A 313 40.79 -19.57 -86.00
N GLN A 314 41.50 -20.65 -85.65
CA GLN A 314 41.12 -21.51 -84.53
C GLN A 314 41.28 -20.78 -83.18
N GLU A 315 42.32 -19.97 -83.02
CA GLU A 315 42.51 -19.10 -81.87
C GLU A 315 41.44 -18.03 -81.79
N ASN A 316 41.09 -17.37 -82.90
CA ASN A 316 39.98 -16.41 -82.93
C ASN A 316 38.66 -17.05 -82.48
N LYS A 317 38.38 -18.28 -82.93
CA LYS A 317 37.17 -19.00 -82.51
C LYS A 317 37.16 -19.29 -81.00
N LYS A 318 38.28 -19.77 -80.45
CA LYS A 318 38.43 -19.97 -79.00
C LYS A 318 38.25 -18.67 -78.22
N LEU A 319 38.90 -17.59 -78.66
CA LEU A 319 38.76 -16.28 -78.06
C LEU A 319 37.30 -15.79 -78.11
N GLN A 320 36.59 -16.05 -79.22
CA GLN A 320 35.18 -15.71 -79.36
C GLN A 320 34.29 -16.50 -78.39
N GLU A 321 34.55 -17.79 -78.22
CA GLU A 321 33.86 -18.63 -77.22
C GLU A 321 34.14 -18.18 -75.77
N GLU A 322 35.40 -17.81 -75.46
CA GLU A 322 35.79 -17.24 -74.17
C GLU A 322 35.11 -15.89 -73.91
N VAL A 323 35.05 -15.00 -74.91
CA VAL A 323 34.34 -13.72 -74.82
C VAL A 323 32.86 -13.94 -74.53
N GLU A 324 32.21 -14.87 -75.23
CA GLU A 324 30.80 -15.20 -74.97
C GLU A 324 30.58 -15.87 -73.60
N GLN A 325 31.54 -16.66 -73.11
CA GLN A 325 31.49 -17.22 -71.76
C GLN A 325 31.64 -16.14 -70.69
N VAL A 326 32.58 -15.20 -70.87
CA VAL A 326 32.77 -14.08 -69.95
C VAL A 326 31.55 -13.17 -69.96
N ARG A 327 30.95 -12.89 -71.13
CA ARG A 327 29.68 -12.14 -71.24
C ARG A 327 28.55 -12.80 -70.46
N ARG A 328 28.35 -14.11 -70.62
CA ARG A 328 27.35 -14.87 -69.85
C ARG A 328 27.63 -14.82 -68.35
N SER A 329 28.89 -15.01 -67.94
CA SER A 329 29.26 -14.92 -66.51
C SER A 329 29.07 -13.51 -65.95
N LEU A 330 29.33 -12.46 -66.75
CA LEU A 330 29.12 -11.08 -66.34
C LEU A 330 27.63 -10.77 -66.14
N LEU A 331 26.78 -11.25 -67.06
CA LEU A 331 25.32 -11.18 -66.93
C LEU A 331 24.83 -11.91 -65.68
N GLU A 332 25.24 -13.16 -65.46
CA GLU A 332 24.84 -13.91 -64.25
C GLU A 332 25.29 -13.25 -62.94
N VAL A 333 26.47 -12.63 -62.92
CA VAL A 333 26.94 -11.87 -61.75
C VAL A 333 26.15 -10.57 -61.59
N GLY A 334 25.82 -9.90 -62.69
CA GLY A 334 24.92 -8.74 -62.72
C GLY A 334 23.57 -9.07 -62.08
N ASP A 335 22.91 -10.14 -62.55
CA ASP A 335 21.62 -10.59 -62.02
C ASP A 335 21.70 -10.94 -60.52
N LYS A 336 22.79 -11.57 -60.08
CA LYS A 336 23.02 -11.90 -58.66
C LYS A 336 23.22 -10.63 -57.82
N CYS A 337 23.93 -9.64 -58.35
CA CYS A 337 24.12 -8.34 -57.70
C CYS A 337 22.78 -7.58 -57.58
N GLU A 338 22.00 -7.51 -58.66
CA GLU A 338 20.68 -6.88 -58.65
C GLU A 338 19.73 -7.57 -57.66
N ALA A 339 19.68 -8.91 -57.66
CA ALA A 339 18.88 -9.67 -56.71
C ALA A 339 19.30 -9.41 -55.25
N ALA A 340 20.60 -9.26 -54.99
CA ALA A 340 21.11 -8.93 -53.66
C ALA A 340 20.70 -7.50 -53.23
N VAL A 341 20.75 -6.53 -54.14
CA VAL A 341 20.29 -5.15 -53.89
C VAL A 341 18.81 -5.11 -53.57
N VAL A 342 17.96 -5.78 -54.36
CA VAL A 342 16.51 -5.86 -54.12
C VAL A 342 16.23 -6.51 -52.75
N LYS A 343 16.94 -7.59 -52.41
CA LYS A 343 16.79 -8.25 -51.11
C LYS A 343 17.18 -7.34 -49.95
N TYR A 344 18.24 -6.56 -50.10
CA TYR A 344 18.68 -5.59 -49.10
C TYR A 344 17.65 -4.46 -48.92
N GLU A 345 17.13 -3.89 -50.00
CA GLU A 345 16.11 -2.84 -49.93
C GLU A 345 14.81 -3.35 -49.29
N LEU A 346 14.37 -4.58 -49.59
CA LEU A 346 13.24 -5.21 -48.91
C LEU A 346 13.49 -5.41 -47.41
N TYR A 347 14.68 -5.86 -47.03
CA TYR A 347 15.05 -5.99 -45.61
C TYR A 347 15.06 -4.63 -44.90
N LYS A 348 15.59 -3.60 -45.54
CA LYS A 348 15.63 -2.23 -45.04
C LYS A 348 14.23 -1.64 -44.86
N ILE A 349 13.32 -1.82 -45.83
CA ILE A 349 11.91 -1.42 -45.70
C ILE A 349 11.24 -2.15 -44.53
N LYS A 350 11.43 -3.47 -44.43
CA LYS A 350 10.85 -4.29 -43.34
C LYS A 350 11.39 -3.85 -41.97
N SER A 351 12.68 -3.57 -41.86
CA SER A 351 13.31 -3.08 -40.64
C SER A 351 12.79 -1.70 -40.25
N LYS A 352 12.70 -0.75 -41.21
CA LYS A 352 12.09 0.57 -40.98
C LYS A 352 10.64 0.47 -40.51
N GLY A 353 9.84 -0.41 -41.12
CA GLY A 353 8.46 -0.66 -40.71
C GLY A 353 8.35 -1.16 -39.27
N LYS A 354 9.23 -2.09 -38.85
CA LYS A 354 9.28 -2.56 -37.46
C LYS A 354 9.66 -1.45 -36.48
N ILE A 355 10.66 -0.64 -36.82
CA ILE A 355 11.07 0.50 -35.98
C ILE A 355 9.93 1.52 -35.84
N HIS A 356 9.21 1.80 -36.94
CA HIS A 356 8.07 2.71 -36.91
C HIS A 356 6.92 2.16 -36.05
N ALA A 357 6.60 0.87 -36.15
CA ALA A 357 5.59 0.23 -35.31
C ALA A 357 5.95 0.36 -33.82
N LEU A 358 7.18 -0.03 -33.43
CA LEU A 358 7.65 0.11 -32.05
C LEU A 358 7.59 1.57 -31.56
N ARG A 359 8.00 2.55 -32.38
CA ARG A 359 7.90 3.97 -32.01
C ARG A 359 6.45 4.42 -31.78
N SER A 360 5.52 3.94 -32.62
CA SER A 360 4.10 4.24 -32.47
C SER A 360 3.54 3.65 -31.18
N ASP A 361 3.90 2.40 -30.86
CA ASP A 361 3.46 1.72 -29.64
C ASP A 361 3.98 2.47 -28.40
N TYR A 362 5.29 2.76 -28.34
CA TYR A 362 5.88 3.56 -27.26
C TYR A 362 5.25 4.94 -27.11
N GLN A 363 4.93 5.62 -28.22
CA GLN A 363 4.28 6.93 -28.17
C GLN A 363 2.87 6.83 -27.58
N SER A 364 2.11 5.78 -27.94
CA SER A 364 0.77 5.54 -27.39
C SER A 364 0.80 5.22 -25.89
N GLU A 365 1.79 4.44 -25.43
CA GLU A 365 2.00 4.15 -24.01
C GLU A 365 2.38 5.42 -23.23
N LEU A 366 3.26 6.26 -23.79
CA LEU A 366 3.63 7.56 -23.21
C LEU A 366 2.43 8.47 -23.02
N GLU A 367 1.53 8.54 -24.02
CA GLU A 367 0.30 9.32 -23.91
C GLU A 367 -0.67 8.73 -22.87
N ALA A 368 -0.78 7.40 -22.77
CA ALA A 368 -1.61 6.75 -21.76
C ALA A 368 -1.10 7.04 -20.34
N VAL A 369 0.22 6.96 -20.11
CA VAL A 369 0.85 7.31 -18.84
C VAL A 369 0.62 8.78 -18.51
N ARG A 370 0.80 9.70 -19.47
CA ARG A 370 0.52 11.13 -19.26
C ARG A 370 -0.92 11.39 -18.85
N ARG A 371 -1.90 10.74 -19.49
CA ARG A 371 -3.32 10.85 -19.09
C ARG A 371 -3.54 10.35 -17.66
N ARG A 372 -2.89 9.24 -17.27
CA ARG A 372 -2.98 8.71 -15.90
C ARG A 372 -2.39 9.67 -14.87
N VAL A 373 -1.25 10.29 -15.17
CA VAL A 373 -0.65 11.32 -14.31
C VAL A 373 -1.62 12.50 -14.13
N THR A 374 -2.17 13.05 -15.22
CA THR A 374 -3.13 14.17 -15.11
C THR A 374 -4.40 13.82 -14.32
N GLN A 375 -4.86 12.57 -14.39
CA GLN A 375 -5.99 12.10 -13.60
C GLN A 375 -5.66 12.06 -12.11
N LEU A 376 -4.50 11.49 -11.75
CA LEU A 376 -4.05 11.40 -10.36
C LEU A 376 -3.80 12.79 -9.76
N GLU A 377 -3.25 13.73 -10.53
CA GLU A 377 -3.09 15.13 -10.11
C GLU A 377 -4.45 15.77 -9.79
N ALA A 378 -5.48 15.53 -10.61
CA ALA A 378 -6.84 16.01 -10.34
C ALA A 378 -7.46 15.37 -9.10
N GLU A 379 -7.24 14.07 -8.88
CA GLU A 379 -7.70 13.36 -7.67
C GLU A 379 -7.02 13.90 -6.41
N VAL A 380 -5.70 14.15 -6.45
CA VAL A 380 -4.95 14.78 -5.34
C VAL A 380 -5.46 16.19 -5.06
N ALA A 381 -5.73 16.99 -6.09
CA ALA A 381 -6.28 18.33 -5.92
C ALA A 381 -7.66 18.30 -5.23
N LEU A 382 -8.56 17.41 -5.67
CA LEU A 382 -9.88 17.22 -5.06
C LEU A 382 -9.77 16.81 -3.59
N LYS A 383 -8.86 15.88 -3.26
CA LYS A 383 -8.61 15.45 -1.87
C LYS A 383 -8.03 16.58 -1.01
N GLY A 384 -7.15 17.40 -1.58
CA GLY A 384 -6.65 18.60 -0.93
C GLY A 384 -7.76 19.62 -0.61
N ASP A 385 -8.73 19.79 -1.50
CA ASP A 385 -9.91 20.64 -1.25
C ASP A 385 -10.82 20.08 -0.15
N GLN A 386 -11.04 18.76 -0.14
CA GLN A 386 -11.82 18.07 0.90
C GLN A 386 -11.20 18.26 2.30
N LEU A 387 -9.89 18.02 2.43
CA LEU A 387 -9.15 18.24 3.68
C LEU A 387 -9.24 19.69 4.16
N ARG A 388 -9.11 20.67 3.25
CA ARG A 388 -9.25 22.09 3.61
C ARG A 388 -10.65 22.40 4.15
N ALA A 389 -11.69 21.82 3.56
CA ALA A 389 -13.06 21.99 4.04
C ALA A 389 -13.26 21.34 5.43
N GLU A 390 -12.76 20.12 5.64
CA GLU A 390 -12.81 19.46 6.94
C GLU A 390 -12.05 20.23 8.03
N ASP A 391 -10.87 20.76 7.73
CA ASP A 391 -10.11 21.63 8.64
C ASP A 391 -10.89 22.88 9.04
N THR A 392 -11.60 23.50 8.09
CA THR A 392 -12.44 24.66 8.41
C THR A 392 -13.61 24.30 9.33
N LEU A 393 -14.28 23.17 9.08
CA LEU A 393 -15.35 22.66 9.94
C LEU A 393 -14.84 22.30 11.33
N ARG A 394 -13.68 21.65 11.41
CA ARG A 394 -13.03 21.33 12.69
C ARG A 394 -12.75 22.59 13.52
N ARG A 395 -12.17 23.62 12.91
CA ARG A 395 -11.92 24.90 13.60
C ARG A 395 -13.20 25.55 14.11
N GLN A 396 -14.28 25.51 13.32
CA GLN A 396 -15.59 26.02 13.75
C GLN A 396 -16.14 25.25 14.96
N LEU A 397 -16.07 23.91 14.94
CA LEU A 397 -16.50 23.08 16.07
C LEU A 397 -15.65 23.32 17.32
N GLU A 398 -14.33 23.50 17.18
CA GLU A 398 -13.44 23.84 18.30
C GLU A 398 -13.80 25.21 18.91
N GLU A 399 -14.15 26.20 18.08
CA GLU A 399 -14.62 27.51 18.52
C GLU A 399 -15.95 27.43 19.28
N ASP A 400 -16.93 26.70 18.73
CA ASP A 400 -18.25 26.54 19.34
C ASP A 400 -18.22 25.73 20.65
N LEU A 401 -17.36 24.71 20.74
CA LEU A 401 -17.06 24.03 21.99
C LEU A 401 -16.42 24.98 23.01
N GLY A 402 -15.55 25.89 22.56
CA GLY A 402 -14.97 26.96 23.37
C GLY A 402 -16.05 27.87 23.96
N LYS A 403 -16.98 28.37 23.13
CA LYS A 403 -18.12 29.20 23.55
C LYS A 403 -19.00 28.48 24.57
N THR A 404 -19.39 27.24 24.27
CA THR A 404 -20.24 26.43 25.17
C THR A 404 -19.58 26.19 26.53
N ARG A 405 -18.25 25.98 26.57
CA ARG A 405 -17.51 25.85 27.84
C ARG A 405 -17.48 27.16 28.62
N ALA A 406 -17.29 28.30 27.95
CA ALA A 406 -17.32 29.61 28.58
C ALA A 406 -18.70 29.91 29.18
N GLU A 407 -19.78 29.68 28.42
CA GLU A 407 -21.17 29.83 28.89
C GLU A 407 -21.45 28.93 30.10
N ARG A 408 -20.99 27.66 30.07
CA ARG A 408 -21.12 26.75 31.21
C ARG A 408 -20.39 27.25 32.45
N GLN A 409 -19.19 27.81 32.29
CA GLN A 409 -18.42 28.39 33.40
C GLN A 409 -19.12 29.63 33.98
N GLU A 410 -19.69 30.48 33.12
CA GLU A 410 -20.46 31.65 33.51
C GLU A 410 -21.75 31.25 34.27
N MET A 411 -22.50 30.26 33.76
CA MET A 411 -23.67 29.75 34.46
C MET A 411 -23.29 29.15 35.82
N ALA A 412 -22.17 28.44 35.90
CA ALA A 412 -21.67 27.90 37.16
C ALA A 412 -21.26 29.01 38.16
N SER A 413 -20.68 30.13 37.70
CA SER A 413 -20.40 31.27 38.58
C SER A 413 -21.69 31.94 39.07
N ARG A 414 -22.67 32.16 38.19
CA ARG A 414 -24.00 32.70 38.55
C ARG A 414 -24.70 31.84 39.60
N VAL A 415 -24.68 30.50 39.45
CA VAL A 415 -25.26 29.58 40.44
C VAL A 415 -24.56 29.72 41.80
N ARG A 416 -23.22 29.74 41.84
CA ARG A 416 -22.48 29.93 43.10
C ARG A 416 -22.79 31.27 43.77
N GLU A 417 -22.93 32.34 42.99
CA GLU A 417 -23.31 33.66 43.51
C GLU A 417 -24.72 33.65 44.09
N SER A 418 -25.69 33.04 43.39
CA SER A 418 -27.05 32.88 43.91
C SER A 418 -27.11 32.01 45.17
N GLU A 419 -26.28 30.96 45.26
CA GLU A 419 -26.20 30.10 46.44
C GLU A 419 -25.64 30.86 47.65
N ARG A 420 -24.60 31.69 47.44
CA ARG A 420 -24.08 32.58 48.50
C ARG A 420 -25.13 33.58 48.98
N ALA A 421 -25.85 34.22 48.05
CA ALA A 421 -26.91 35.15 48.37
C ALA A 421 -28.05 34.47 49.16
N ALA A 422 -28.47 33.27 48.76
CA ALA A 422 -29.46 32.47 49.50
C ALA A 422 -28.96 32.08 50.90
N GLN A 423 -27.68 31.69 51.05
CA GLN A 423 -27.09 31.41 52.35
C GLN A 423 -27.05 32.65 53.26
N GLU A 424 -26.78 33.83 52.71
CA GLU A 424 -26.84 35.10 53.44
C GLU A 424 -28.26 35.41 53.91
N GLN A 425 -29.27 35.28 53.04
CA GLN A 425 -30.68 35.43 53.42
C GLN A 425 -31.09 34.44 54.53
N VAL A 426 -30.65 33.17 54.45
CA VAL A 426 -30.91 32.19 55.52
C VAL A 426 -30.29 32.62 56.85
N ARG A 427 -29.09 33.23 56.84
CA ARG A 427 -28.46 33.77 58.05
C ARG A 427 -29.25 34.97 58.59
N GLU A 428 -29.70 35.87 57.72
CA GLU A 428 -30.53 37.02 58.12
C GLU A 428 -31.86 36.59 58.73
N VAL A 429 -32.55 35.62 58.11
CA VAL A 429 -33.80 35.05 58.64
C VAL A 429 -33.59 34.43 60.02
N LYS A 430 -32.47 33.70 60.23
CA LYS A 430 -32.13 33.15 61.56
C LYS A 430 -31.94 34.26 62.60
N LEU A 431 -31.21 35.32 62.28
CA LEU A 431 -31.03 36.47 63.19
C LEU A 431 -32.36 37.17 63.51
N LEU A 432 -33.23 37.34 62.50
CA LEU A 432 -34.56 37.90 62.71
C LEU A 432 -35.44 36.98 63.57
N GLN A 433 -35.37 35.67 63.36
CA GLN A 433 -36.10 34.68 64.16
C GLN A 433 -35.65 34.71 65.62
N GLU A 434 -34.35 34.79 65.89
CA GLU A 434 -33.80 34.96 67.24
C GLU A 434 -34.30 36.25 67.89
N ARG A 435 -34.31 37.36 67.14
CA ARG A 435 -34.85 38.65 67.62
C ARG A 435 -36.34 38.57 67.93
N VAL A 436 -37.14 37.91 67.10
CA VAL A 436 -38.58 37.70 67.35
C VAL A 436 -38.78 36.86 68.60
N ASN A 437 -37.97 35.82 68.81
CA ASN A 437 -38.04 34.99 70.02
C ASN A 437 -37.72 35.82 71.28
N LEU A 438 -36.67 36.64 71.26
CA LEU A 438 -36.35 37.54 72.38
C LEU A 438 -37.49 38.52 72.69
N LEU A 439 -38.09 39.13 71.65
CA LEU A 439 -39.24 40.02 71.83
C LEU A 439 -40.47 39.29 72.36
N LYS A 440 -40.71 38.03 71.95
CA LYS A 440 -41.78 37.20 72.51
C LYS A 440 -41.54 36.91 73.99
N GLU A 441 -40.34 36.48 74.36
CA GLU A 441 -39.98 36.23 75.77
C GLU A 441 -40.13 37.50 76.63
N GLU A 442 -39.74 38.67 76.13
CA GLU A 442 -39.97 39.94 76.82
C GLU A 442 -41.46 40.27 76.96
N ASN A 443 -42.25 40.05 75.90
CA ASN A 443 -43.69 40.31 75.92
C ASN A 443 -44.42 39.36 76.87
N ASP A 444 -44.03 38.08 76.92
CA ASP A 444 -44.55 37.10 77.86
C ASP A 444 -44.25 37.53 79.31
N ARG A 445 -43.01 37.96 79.61
CA ARG A 445 -42.64 38.51 80.94
C ARG A 445 -43.45 39.76 81.31
N LEU A 446 -43.73 40.65 80.36
CA LEU A 446 -44.58 41.82 80.59
C LEU A 446 -46.03 41.40 80.83
N GLY A 447 -46.51 40.38 80.10
CA GLY A 447 -47.83 39.78 80.29
C GLY A 447 -48.01 39.18 81.69
N GLU A 448 -47.04 38.39 82.16
CA GLU A 448 -47.00 37.85 83.52
C GLU A 448 -47.06 38.97 84.57
N ARG A 449 -46.24 40.02 84.43
CA ARG A 449 -46.27 41.19 85.33
C ARG A 449 -47.63 41.91 85.33
N LEU A 450 -48.27 42.05 84.17
CA LEU A 450 -49.60 42.64 84.08
C LEU A 450 -50.65 41.78 84.78
N GLN A 451 -50.58 40.46 84.63
CA GLN A 451 -51.47 39.53 85.35
C GLN A 451 -51.25 39.64 86.86
N ASP A 452 -50.00 39.67 87.33
CA ASP A 452 -49.66 39.85 88.74
C ASP A 452 -50.23 41.17 89.30
N LEU A 453 -50.06 42.28 88.56
CA LEU A 453 -50.62 43.58 88.94
C LEU A 453 -52.16 43.58 88.96
N THR A 454 -52.78 42.88 88.00
CA THR A 454 -54.25 42.77 87.93
C THR A 454 -54.79 41.94 89.09
N LEU A 455 -54.14 40.81 89.42
CA LEU A 455 -54.47 40.00 90.60
C LEU A 455 -54.29 40.80 91.89
N ALA A 456 -53.20 41.57 92.01
CA ALA A 456 -52.97 42.45 93.15
C ALA A 456 -54.08 43.52 93.29
N ALA A 457 -54.60 44.06 92.19
CA ALA A 457 -55.69 45.03 92.18
C ALA A 457 -57.08 44.44 92.47
N ILE A 458 -57.28 43.13 92.29
CA ILE A 458 -58.54 42.44 92.61
C ILE A 458 -58.59 41.97 94.07
N VAL A 459 -57.43 41.58 94.63
CA VAL A 459 -57.32 41.02 95.99
C VAL A 459 -57.14 42.09 97.07
N GLY A 460 -56.61 43.27 96.70
CA GLY A 460 -56.59 44.47 97.56
C GLY A 460 -57.83 45.32 97.37
#